data_AF-A0A6I3CD54-F1
#
_entry.id   AF-A0A6I3CD54-F1
#
_cell.length_a   1.000
_cell.length_b   1.000
_cell.length_c   1.000
_cell.angle_alpha   90.00
_cell.angle_beta   90.00
_cell.angle_gamma   90.00
#
_symmetry.space_group_name_H-M   'P 1'
#
loop_
_entity.id
_entity.type
_entity.pdbx_description
1 polymer ?
#
loop_
_entity_poly.entity_id
_entity_poly.type
_entity_poly.pdbx_seq_one_letter_code
_entity_poly.pdbx_strand_id
1 'polypeptide(L)'
;MGLQSFEQGVERMVDGVFSRSRKASIRPIELGRRLVREMDDHRSVDVKGRRIVPNKFELHISPRDHAGFADIEQALVTELTEAAREHAREEGYHFMGPVSVSLLVDNETKPG
;
A
#
# COMPACT_ATOMS: atom_id res chain seq x y z
N MET A 1 4.10 -6.04 12.98
CA MET A 1 5.32 -5.24 12.75
C MET A 1 5.55 -4.95 11.26
N GLY A 2 4.70 -5.42 10.34
CA GLY A 2 4.85 -5.25 8.88
C GLY A 2 4.87 -3.80 8.39
N LEU A 3 4.20 -2.90 9.11
CA LEU A 3 4.29 -1.47 8.82
C LEU A 3 5.67 -0.88 9.18
N GLN A 4 6.41 -1.47 10.12
CA GLN A 4 7.69 -0.91 10.55
C GLN A 4 8.78 -1.08 9.50
N SER A 5 8.81 -2.22 8.79
CA SER A 5 9.72 -2.45 7.68
C SER A 5 9.39 -1.52 6.51
N PHE A 6 8.10 -1.34 6.23
CA PHE A 6 7.61 -0.39 5.24
C PHE A 6 7.96 1.07 5.59
N GLU A 7 7.80 1.46 6.86
CA GLU A 7 8.18 2.79 7.36
C GLU A 7 9.66 3.08 7.06
N GLN A 8 10.55 2.12 7.34
CA GLN A 8 11.98 2.26 7.05
C GLN A 8 12.30 2.29 5.55
N GLY A 9 11.62 1.48 4.74
CA GLY A 9 11.79 1.46 3.28
C GLY A 9 11.36 2.77 2.64
N VAL A 10 10.19 3.27 3.03
CA VAL A 10 9.68 4.58 2.63
C VAL A 10 10.62 5.69 3.06
N GLU A 11 11.10 5.71 4.31
CA GLU A 11 12.05 6.73 4.79
C GLU A 11 13.31 6.82 3.92
N ARG A 12 13.85 5.69 3.45
CA ARG A 12 15.01 5.68 2.55
C ARG A 12 14.70 6.19 1.15
N MET A 13 13.52 5.87 0.63
CA MET A 13 13.09 6.35 -0.69
C MET A 13 12.83 7.84 -0.71
N VAL A 14 12.31 8.37 0.39
CA VAL A 14 11.86 9.75 0.48
C VAL A 14 12.94 10.73 0.91
N ASP A 15 14.01 10.27 1.58
CA ASP A 15 15.19 11.10 1.91
C ASP A 15 15.82 11.73 0.65
N GLY A 16 15.69 11.07 -0.51
CA GLY A 16 16.12 11.59 -1.82
C GLY A 16 15.11 12.45 -2.58
N VAL A 17 13.80 12.34 -2.28
CA VAL A 17 12.70 12.87 -3.13
C VAL A 17 11.90 14.00 -2.47
N PHE A 18 11.95 14.12 -1.14
CA PHE A 18 11.24 15.18 -0.41
C PHE A 18 11.75 16.61 -0.70
N SER A 19 12.93 16.77 -1.32
CA SER A 19 13.43 18.08 -1.71
C SER A 19 12.70 18.68 -2.94
N ARG A 20 11.98 17.87 -3.75
CA ARG A 20 11.23 18.34 -4.94
C ARG A 20 9.71 18.16 -4.88
N SER A 21 9.19 17.19 -4.14
CA SER A 21 7.77 16.80 -4.20
C SER A 21 6.88 17.40 -3.11
N ARG A 22 6.79 18.74 -3.01
CA ARG A 22 5.70 19.43 -2.25
C ARG A 22 4.30 19.27 -2.89
N LYS A 23 4.16 18.40 -3.89
CA LYS A 23 2.97 18.31 -4.74
C LYS A 23 1.98 17.24 -4.29
N ALA A 24 2.41 16.12 -3.73
CA ALA A 24 1.51 15.12 -3.16
C ALA A 24 0.98 15.59 -1.79
N SER A 25 -0.34 15.53 -1.62
CA SER A 25 -1.04 15.72 -0.36
C SER A 25 -1.00 14.45 0.50
N ILE A 26 -0.97 13.27 -0.13
CA ILE A 26 -0.90 11.98 0.56
C ILE A 26 0.56 11.60 0.85
N ARG A 27 0.84 11.11 2.06
CA ARG A 27 2.15 10.55 2.40
C ARG A 27 2.20 9.06 2.04
N PRO A 28 3.32 8.52 1.53
CA PRO A 28 3.43 7.10 1.19
C PRO A 28 3.09 6.18 2.38
N ILE A 29 3.46 6.57 3.60
CA ILE A 29 3.12 5.83 4.81
C ILE A 29 1.61 5.66 5.02
N GLU A 30 0.82 6.65 4.60
CA GLU A 30 -0.64 6.60 4.72
C GLU A 30 -1.23 5.54 3.78
N LEU A 31 -0.63 5.34 2.60
CA LEU A 31 -1.06 4.30 1.67
C LEU A 31 -0.82 2.90 2.25
N GLY A 32 0.31 2.67 2.91
CA GLY A 32 0.59 1.40 3.60
C GLY A 32 -0.38 1.14 4.75
N ARG A 33 -0.69 2.17 5.54
CA ARG A 33 -1.68 2.07 6.62
C ARG A 33 -3.08 1.77 6.10
N ARG A 34 -3.51 2.46 5.03
CA ARG A 34 -4.78 2.18 4.34
C ARG A 34 -4.80 0.74 3.82
N LEU A 35 -3.74 0.28 3.16
CA LEU A 35 -3.62 -1.08 2.64
C LEU A 35 -3.78 -2.15 3.74
N VAL A 36 -3.04 -2.00 4.84
CA VAL A 36 -3.12 -2.92 5.98
C VAL A 36 -4.53 -2.92 6.58
N ARG A 37 -5.11 -1.73 6.77
CA ARG A 37 -6.49 -1.61 7.24
C ARG A 37 -7.47 -2.31 6.32
N GLU A 38 -7.35 -2.15 5.00
CA GLU A 38 -8.21 -2.83 4.02
C GLU A 38 -8.08 -4.36 4.11
N MET A 39 -6.87 -4.88 4.36
CA MET A 39 -6.66 -6.31 4.60
C MET A 39 -7.41 -6.79 5.85
N ASP A 40 -7.33 -6.03 6.94
CA ASP A 40 -7.97 -6.36 8.20
C ASP A 40 -9.50 -6.24 8.13
N ASP A 41 -10.02 -5.23 7.43
CA ASP A 41 -11.45 -4.98 7.27
C ASP A 41 -12.11 -6.04 6.35
N HIS A 42 -11.40 -6.55 5.35
CA HIS A 42 -11.91 -7.56 4.41
C HIS A 42 -11.48 -9.01 4.73
N ARG A 43 -10.95 -9.26 5.93
CA ARG A 43 -10.58 -10.61 6.34
C ARG A 43 -11.82 -11.50 6.50
N SER A 44 -11.73 -12.74 6.04
CA SER A 44 -12.78 -13.74 6.18
C SER A 44 -12.20 -15.11 6.53
N VAL A 45 -13.06 -16.09 6.79
CA VAL A 45 -12.67 -17.47 7.11
C VAL A 45 -13.15 -18.39 5.99
N ASP A 46 -12.21 -19.09 5.36
CA ASP A 46 -12.48 -20.09 4.33
C ASP A 46 -13.13 -21.35 4.93
N VAL A 47 -13.69 -22.23 4.09
CA VAL A 47 -14.33 -23.51 4.50
C VAL A 47 -13.42 -24.44 5.31
N LYS A 48 -12.10 -24.24 5.21
CA LYS A 48 -11.06 -24.97 5.97
C LYS A 48 -10.66 -24.29 7.29
N GLY A 49 -11.36 -23.24 7.72
CA GLY A 49 -11.05 -22.50 8.94
C GLY A 49 -9.83 -21.57 8.83
N ARG A 50 -9.32 -21.33 7.62
CA ARG A 50 -8.15 -20.45 7.38
C ARG A 50 -8.61 -19.01 7.23
N ARG A 51 -7.89 -18.07 7.86
CA ARG A 51 -8.10 -16.64 7.66
C ARG A 51 -7.58 -16.22 6.29
N ILE A 52 -8.48 -15.72 5.45
CA ILE A 52 -8.18 -15.28 4.09
C ILE A 52 -8.40 -13.79 3.93
N VAL A 53 -7.60 -13.17 3.06
CA VAL A 53 -7.66 -11.75 2.72
C VAL A 53 -7.62 -11.55 1.19
N PRO A 54 -8.08 -10.40 0.68
CA PRO A 54 -7.94 -10.05 -0.73
C PRO A 54 -6.48 -10.11 -1.18
N ASN A 55 -6.24 -10.48 -2.43
CA ASN A 55 -4.90 -10.53 -3.02
C ASN A 55 -4.67 -9.44 -4.08
N LYS A 56 -5.68 -8.64 -4.42
CA LYS A 56 -5.56 -7.52 -5.36
C LYS A 56 -5.98 -6.23 -4.66
N PHE A 57 -5.08 -5.25 -4.63
CA PHE A 57 -5.31 -3.96 -3.99
C PHE A 57 -5.09 -2.84 -5.01
N GLU A 58 -6.12 -2.06 -5.24
CA GLU A 58 -6.13 -0.94 -6.17
C GLU A 58 -6.29 0.36 -5.37
N LEU A 59 -5.18 1.09 -5.22
CA LEU A 59 -5.13 2.34 -4.48
C LEU A 59 -5.44 3.49 -5.42
N HIS A 60 -6.65 4.04 -5.30
CA HIS A 60 -7.10 5.17 -6.09
C HIS A 60 -6.56 6.47 -5.48
N ILE A 61 -5.83 7.23 -6.29
CA ILE A 61 -5.24 8.50 -5.87
C ILE A 61 -5.51 9.59 -6.89
N SER A 62 -5.49 10.84 -6.41
CA SER A 62 -5.68 12.00 -7.29
C SER A 62 -4.53 12.11 -8.30
N PRO A 63 -4.77 12.71 -9.48
CA PRO A 63 -3.71 12.93 -10.48
C PRO A 63 -2.51 13.72 -9.91
N ARG A 64 -2.77 14.60 -8.94
CA ARG A 64 -1.76 15.43 -8.29
C ARG A 64 -0.85 14.59 -7.38
N ASP A 65 -1.42 13.68 -6.60
CA ASP A 65 -0.66 12.76 -5.75
C ASP A 65 0.14 11.78 -6.60
N HIS A 66 -0.47 11.24 -7.65
CA HIS A 66 0.20 10.36 -8.60
C HIS A 66 1.41 11.04 -9.24
N ALA A 67 1.29 12.29 -9.68
CA ALA A 67 2.41 13.06 -10.20
C ALA A 67 3.52 13.29 -9.17
N GLY A 68 3.18 13.37 -7.87
CA GLY A 68 4.15 13.48 -6.79
C GLY A 68 4.89 12.17 -6.49
N PHE A 69 4.30 11.02 -6.85
CA PHE A 69 4.90 9.70 -6.68
C PHE A 69 5.59 9.16 -7.93
N ALA A 70 5.49 9.81 -9.09
CA ALA A 70 6.00 9.30 -10.37
C ALA A 70 7.46 8.80 -10.31
N ASP A 71 8.34 9.50 -9.59
CA ASP A 71 9.75 9.11 -9.43
C ASP A 71 9.97 7.88 -8.54
N ILE A 72 9.03 7.58 -7.65
CA ILE A 72 9.13 6.52 -6.63
C ILE A 72 8.06 5.45 -6.77
N GLU A 73 7.19 5.54 -7.78
CA GLU A 73 5.96 4.74 -7.91
C GLU A 73 6.25 3.24 -7.88
N GLN A 74 7.22 2.79 -8.69
CA GLN A 74 7.60 1.37 -8.76
C GLN A 74 8.14 0.84 -7.44
N ALA A 75 9.02 1.62 -6.80
CA ALA A 75 9.57 1.26 -5.50
C ALA A 75 8.47 1.27 -4.43
N LEU A 76 7.54 2.23 -4.49
CA LEU A 76 6.43 2.35 -3.53
C LEU A 76 5.47 1.16 -3.64
N VAL A 77 5.10 0.77 -4.86
CA VAL A 77 4.27 -0.41 -5.11
C VAL A 77 4.96 -1.68 -4.61
N THR A 78 6.27 -1.79 -4.81
CA THR A 78 7.07 -2.92 -4.33
C THR A 78 7.04 -2.98 -2.80
N GLU A 79 7.36 -1.88 -2.12
CA GLU A 79 7.34 -1.78 -0.67
C GLU A 79 5.94 -2.05 -0.09
N LEU A 80 4.87 -1.53 -0.72
CA LEU A 80 3.49 -1.81 -0.32
C LEU A 80 3.13 -3.29 -0.44
N THR A 81 3.59 -3.94 -1.52
CA THR A 81 3.36 -5.37 -1.74
C THR A 81 4.08 -6.21 -0.68
N GLU A 82 5.33 -5.86 -0.36
CA GLU A 82 6.10 -6.54 0.68
C GLU A 82 5.50 -6.29 2.07
N ALA A 83 5.04 -5.07 2.36
CA ALA A 83 4.35 -4.74 3.61
C ALA A 83 3.08 -5.57 3.80
N ALA A 84 2.28 -5.75 2.75
CA ALA A 84 1.10 -6.61 2.77
C ALA A 84 1.47 -8.08 3.04
N ARG A 85 2.55 -8.58 2.40
CA ARG A 85 3.02 -9.95 2.63
C ARG A 85 3.47 -10.17 4.06
N GLU A 86 4.25 -9.23 4.59
CA GLU A 86 4.74 -9.30 5.97
C GLU A 86 3.59 -9.25 6.96
N HIS A 87 2.65 -8.30 6.81
CA HIS A 87 1.46 -8.20 7.66
C HIS A 87 0.62 -9.48 7.63
N ALA A 88 0.38 -10.03 6.44
CA ALA A 88 -0.34 -11.30 6.31
C ALA A 88 0.38 -12.44 7.02
N ARG A 89 1.71 -12.51 6.93
CA ARG A 89 2.51 -13.55 7.58
C ARG A 89 2.45 -13.44 9.11
N GLU A 90 2.48 -12.23 9.64
CA GLU A 90 2.40 -11.98 11.08
C GLU A 90 1.02 -12.30 11.66
N GLU A 91 -0.04 -11.88 10.96
CA GLU A 91 -1.44 -12.10 11.41
C GLU A 91 -1.98 -13.51 11.06
N GLY A 92 -1.20 -14.32 10.36
CA GLY A 92 -1.58 -15.66 9.90
C GLY A 92 -2.64 -15.65 8.78
N TYR A 93 -2.70 -14.57 8.01
CA TYR A 93 -3.58 -14.44 6.87
C TYR A 93 -3.05 -15.16 5.63
N HIS A 94 -3.98 -15.59 4.78
CA HIS A 94 -3.70 -16.24 3.52
C HIS A 94 -4.32 -15.46 2.37
N PHE A 95 -3.52 -15.14 1.36
CA PHE A 95 -4.02 -14.51 0.15
C PHE A 95 -4.76 -15.50 -0.73
N MET A 96 -5.84 -15.04 -1.38
CA MET A 96 -6.58 -15.80 -2.41
C MET A 96 -5.86 -15.83 -3.77
N GLY A 97 -4.53 -15.97 -3.77
CA GLY A 97 -3.69 -15.93 -4.98
C GLY A 97 -2.43 -15.09 -4.80
N PRO A 98 -1.69 -14.80 -5.89
CA PRO A 98 -0.56 -13.88 -5.83
C PRO A 98 -1.06 -12.49 -5.41
N VAL A 99 -0.36 -11.89 -4.45
CA VAL A 99 -0.67 -10.53 -4.01
C VAL A 99 -0.17 -9.50 -5.03
N SER A 100 -0.98 -8.51 -5.34
CA SER A 100 -0.67 -7.43 -6.28
C SER A 100 -1.24 -6.12 -5.75
N VAL A 101 -0.41 -5.09 -5.74
CA VAL A 101 -0.79 -3.71 -5.40
C VAL A 101 -0.61 -2.85 -6.64
N SER A 102 -1.54 -1.92 -6.89
CA SER A 102 -1.45 -0.99 -8.01
C SER A 102 -1.96 0.38 -7.60
N LEU A 103 -1.31 1.42 -8.08
CA LEU A 103 -1.74 2.80 -7.93
C LEU A 103 -2.53 3.18 -9.18
N LEU A 104 -3.78 3.62 -9.00
CA LEU A 104 -4.63 4.05 -10.10
C LEU A 104 -4.93 5.53 -9.96
N VAL A 105 -4.83 6.25 -11.08
CA VAL A 105 -5.27 7.64 -11.15
C VAL A 105 -6.78 7.64 -11.29
N ASP A 106 -7.46 8.21 -10.31
CA ASP A 106 -8.90 8.36 -10.34
C ASP A 106 -9.23 9.86 -10.49
N ASN A 107 -9.78 10.20 -11.65
CA ASN A 107 -10.15 11.58 -12.00
C ASN A 107 -11.43 12.07 -11.30
N GLU A 108 -12.16 11.19 -10.59
CA GLU A 108 -13.39 11.52 -9.86
C GLU A 108 -13.18 11.57 -8.33
N THR A 109 -12.11 10.97 -7.80
CA THR A 109 -11.76 11.11 -6.39
C THR A 109 -11.30 12.54 -6.05
N LYS A 110 -11.98 13.16 -5.08
CA LYS A 110 -11.54 14.43 -4.49
C LYS A 110 -10.17 14.24 -3.84
N PRO A 111 -9.21 15.15 -4.00
CA PRO A 111 -7.91 15.04 -3.33
C PRO A 111 -8.10 15.08 -1.80
N GLY A 112 -7.57 14.06 -1.09
CA GLY A 112 -7.52 14.00 0.38
C GLY A 112 -7.95 12.67 0.99
#